data_AF-A0A382G085-F1
#
_entry.id   AF-A0A382G085-F1
#
_cell.length_a   1.000
_cell.length_b   1.000
_cell.length_c   1.000
_cell.angle_alpha   90.00
_cell.angle_beta   90.00
_cell.angle_gamma   90.00
#
_symmetry.space_group_name_H-M   'P 1'
#
loop_
_entity.id
_entity.type
_entity.pdbx_description
1 polymer ?
#
loop_
_entity_poly.entity_id
_entity_poly.type
_entity_poly.pdbx_seq_one_letter_code
_entity_poly.pdbx_strand_id
1 'polypeptide(L)'
;MLTLRETRPIESYRVINEQESLNSIIPYRFEEEDYEHTYILEDFYCTNPFCDCQHVTLSFSQQDDPDNQITFLLNFDKTQGQLPNQKKYTNLQSEIIKNFVKNLQKELLILFKQRYTEAKAFGEKDPMSYLILEPGRYVNYMECFPRNTESLNFSCEEKKYFAEDSYELDPRIGNRDVRLVFYPFELDDKNLKPIFSHTYFFDENKRAEEDGKLGAEESNILLGLTQTVPDLFEKFKKRYKQAKLLGEDLVKAGPKTPKFEGKIKPNDPCPCGSGKKYKKCCANNKLN
;
A
#
# COMPACT_ATOMS: atom_id res chain seq x y z
N MET A 1 14.73 6.57 10.54
CA MET A 1 14.16 5.89 11.72
C MET A 1 12.66 6.06 11.64
N LEU A 2 11.99 5.19 10.88
CA LEU A 2 10.57 5.31 10.55
C LEU A 2 9.74 4.79 11.74
N THR A 3 8.98 5.68 12.36
CA THR A 3 8.10 5.36 13.47
C THR A 3 6.90 4.55 12.97
N LEU A 4 6.89 3.27 13.35
CA LEU A 4 5.72 2.40 13.41
C LEU A 4 4.59 3.14 14.13
N ARG A 5 3.54 3.56 13.43
CA ARG A 5 2.23 3.88 14.01
C ARG A 5 1.13 3.75 12.96
N GLU A 6 0.19 2.87 13.30
CA GLU A 6 -1.18 2.72 12.78
C GLU A 6 -1.31 2.06 11.40
N THR A 7 -1.35 0.72 11.43
CA THR A 7 -1.54 -0.16 10.29
C THR A 7 -3.02 -0.32 9.93
N ARG A 8 -3.26 -0.23 8.62
CA ARG A 8 -4.52 -0.03 7.89
C ARG A 8 -5.47 -1.23 7.96
N PRO A 9 -6.80 -1.03 7.80
CA PRO A 9 -7.76 -2.08 7.49
C PRO A 9 -7.51 -2.72 6.11
N ILE A 10 -7.91 -3.97 5.96
CA ILE A 10 -7.70 -4.88 4.82
C ILE A 10 -8.42 -4.34 3.56
N GLU A 11 -7.80 -3.46 2.80
CA GLU A 11 -8.43 -2.80 1.62
C GLU A 11 -7.67 -2.97 0.29
N SER A 12 -6.85 -4.00 0.11
CA SER A 12 -6.13 -4.14 -1.18
C SER A 12 -5.84 -5.58 -1.62
N TYR A 13 -6.87 -6.40 -1.83
CA TYR A 13 -6.64 -7.75 -2.35
C TYR A 13 -7.60 -8.10 -3.47
N ARG A 14 -7.16 -7.82 -4.70
CA ARG A 14 -7.82 -8.22 -5.93
C ARG A 14 -7.41 -9.65 -6.28
N VAL A 15 -8.38 -10.47 -6.64
CA VAL A 15 -8.17 -11.68 -7.43
C VAL A 15 -7.56 -11.23 -8.77
N ILE A 16 -6.28 -11.52 -8.98
CA ILE A 16 -5.50 -11.04 -10.14
C ILE A 16 -6.01 -11.65 -11.46
N ASN A 17 -6.70 -12.79 -11.38
CA ASN A 17 -7.29 -13.49 -12.51
C ASN A 17 -8.53 -14.27 -12.06
N GLU A 18 -9.73 -13.78 -12.39
CA GLU A 18 -11.01 -14.43 -12.03
C GLU A 18 -11.12 -15.86 -12.59
N GLN A 19 -10.56 -16.12 -13.77
CA GLN A 19 -10.64 -17.42 -14.44
C GLN A 19 -9.70 -18.47 -13.81
N GLU A 20 -8.51 -18.07 -13.37
CA GLU A 20 -7.64 -18.95 -12.57
C GLU A 20 -8.16 -19.12 -11.15
N SER A 21 -8.77 -18.08 -10.56
CA SER A 21 -9.36 -18.14 -9.22
C SER A 21 -10.53 -19.11 -9.13
N LEU A 22 -11.41 -19.17 -10.13
CA LEU A 22 -12.49 -20.16 -10.21
C LEU A 22 -11.97 -21.60 -10.30
N ASN A 23 -10.82 -21.80 -10.94
CA ASN A 23 -10.14 -23.11 -11.03
C ASN A 23 -9.28 -23.44 -9.80
N SER A 24 -9.19 -22.54 -8.83
CA SER A 24 -8.30 -22.63 -7.66
C SER A 24 -9.05 -22.73 -6.33
N ILE A 25 -10.31 -23.18 -6.36
CA ILE A 25 -11.04 -23.51 -5.14
C ILE A 25 -10.35 -24.74 -4.54
N ILE A 26 -9.55 -24.52 -3.49
CA ILE A 26 -8.87 -25.60 -2.77
C ILE A 26 -9.66 -25.87 -1.48
N PRO A 27 -10.44 -26.95 -1.42
CA PRO A 27 -11.16 -27.32 -0.20
C PRO A 27 -10.20 -27.92 0.83
N TYR A 28 -10.43 -27.60 2.10
CA TYR A 28 -9.72 -28.15 3.25
C TYR A 28 -10.70 -28.70 4.29
N ARG A 29 -10.27 -29.74 4.99
CA ARG A 29 -10.90 -30.25 6.21
C ARG A 29 -9.78 -30.48 7.22
N PHE A 30 -10.00 -30.14 8.48
CA PHE A 30 -8.94 -30.17 9.49
C PHE A 30 -9.12 -31.32 10.47
N GLU A 31 -8.02 -31.96 10.88
CA GLU A 31 -8.04 -33.07 11.85
C GLU A 31 -8.46 -32.60 13.24
N GLU A 32 -8.15 -31.34 13.56
CA GLU A 32 -8.38 -30.69 14.84
C GLU A 32 -9.87 -30.54 15.18
N GLU A 33 -10.74 -30.68 14.19
CA GLU A 33 -12.20 -30.65 14.27
C GLU A 33 -12.82 -31.97 13.80
N ASP A 34 -12.08 -33.08 13.83
CA ASP A 34 -12.53 -34.40 13.34
C ASP A 34 -13.04 -34.37 11.88
N TYR A 35 -12.47 -33.45 11.08
CA TYR A 35 -12.87 -33.15 9.71
C TYR A 35 -14.34 -32.71 9.59
N GLU A 36 -14.99 -32.22 10.65
CA GLU A 36 -16.42 -31.92 10.67
C GLU A 36 -16.84 -30.94 9.56
N HIS A 37 -16.00 -29.93 9.28
CA HIS A 37 -16.33 -28.84 8.38
C HIS A 37 -15.43 -28.80 7.14
N THR A 38 -15.96 -28.26 6.05
CA THR A 38 -15.20 -27.98 4.83
C THR A 38 -14.97 -26.47 4.72
N TYR A 39 -13.71 -26.10 4.48
CA TYR A 39 -13.28 -24.73 4.28
C TYR A 39 -12.82 -24.52 2.86
N ILE A 40 -13.07 -23.34 2.31
CA ILE A 40 -12.45 -22.88 1.07
C ILE A 40 -11.25 -22.02 1.41
N LEU A 41 -10.09 -22.38 0.84
CA LEU A 41 -8.89 -21.56 0.93
C LEU A 41 -8.95 -20.42 -0.09
N GLU A 42 -8.77 -19.21 0.41
CA GLU A 42 -8.60 -17.98 -0.35
C GLU A 42 -7.22 -17.38 -0.04
N ASP A 43 -6.53 -16.89 -1.07
CA ASP A 43 -5.20 -16.31 -0.96
C ASP A 43 -5.13 -14.88 -1.52
N PHE A 44 -4.45 -14.01 -0.78
CA PHE A 44 -4.47 -12.57 -1.01
C PHE A 44 -3.06 -11.96 -0.95
N TYR A 45 -2.72 -11.13 -1.94
CA TYR A 45 -1.36 -10.62 -2.18
C TYR A 45 -1.28 -9.10 -2.24
N CYS A 46 -0.26 -8.54 -1.59
CA CYS A 46 0.04 -7.11 -1.72
C CYS A 46 0.45 -6.80 -3.17
N THR A 47 -0.28 -5.91 -3.82
CA THR A 47 0.01 -5.52 -5.21
C THR A 47 1.05 -4.41 -5.33
N ASN A 48 1.40 -3.71 -4.24
CA ASN A 48 2.40 -2.63 -4.29
C ASN A 48 3.80 -3.18 -4.64
N PRO A 49 4.38 -2.88 -5.82
CA PRO A 49 5.71 -3.35 -6.21
C PRO A 49 6.84 -2.78 -5.34
N PHE A 50 6.62 -1.66 -4.67
CA PHE A 50 7.59 -1.01 -3.77
C PHE A 50 7.54 -1.53 -2.33
N CYS A 51 6.56 -2.38 -2.00
CA CYS A 51 6.47 -3.02 -0.70
C CYS A 51 7.26 -4.32 -0.68
N ASP A 52 8.13 -4.47 0.32
CA ASP A 52 9.08 -5.57 0.53
C ASP A 52 8.49 -6.79 1.26
N CYS A 53 7.17 -6.82 1.49
CA CYS A 53 6.50 -7.91 2.20
C CYS A 53 6.78 -9.29 1.56
N GLN A 54 7.09 -10.29 2.37
CA GLN A 54 7.39 -11.66 1.91
C GLN A 54 6.34 -12.65 2.40
N HIS A 55 5.07 -12.32 2.23
CA HIS A 55 3.97 -13.11 2.76
C HIS A 55 2.74 -13.14 1.84
N VAL A 56 1.89 -14.13 2.07
CA VAL A 56 0.53 -14.23 1.55
C VAL A 56 -0.44 -14.16 2.73
N THR A 57 -1.57 -13.48 2.55
CA THR A 57 -2.68 -13.58 3.52
C THR A 57 -3.56 -14.75 3.08
N LEU A 58 -3.71 -15.74 3.94
CA LEU A 58 -4.58 -16.89 3.70
C LEU A 58 -5.84 -16.77 4.53
N SER A 59 -6.95 -17.21 3.95
CA SER A 59 -8.23 -17.25 4.62
C SER A 59 -8.93 -18.58 4.36
N PHE A 60 -9.30 -19.28 5.43
CA PHE A 60 -10.15 -20.46 5.35
C PHE A 60 -11.58 -20.04 5.72
N SER A 61 -12.45 -20.00 4.71
CA SER A 61 -13.86 -19.65 4.86
C SER A 61 -14.69 -20.93 4.98
N GLN A 62 -15.36 -21.15 6.11
CA GLN A 62 -16.20 -22.34 6.30
C GLN A 62 -17.42 -22.29 5.36
N GLN A 63 -17.69 -23.38 4.65
CA GLN A 63 -18.78 -23.42 3.65
C GLN A 63 -20.17 -23.24 4.26
N ASP A 64 -20.43 -23.88 5.40
CA ASP A 64 -21.75 -23.88 6.05
C ASP A 64 -21.96 -22.73 7.03
N ASP A 65 -20.88 -22.04 7.41
CA ASP A 65 -20.90 -20.84 8.26
C ASP A 65 -19.83 -19.83 7.78
N PRO A 66 -20.13 -19.02 6.74
CA PRO A 66 -19.17 -18.06 6.19
C PRO A 66 -18.71 -16.98 7.18
N ASP A 67 -19.43 -16.77 8.29
CA ASP A 67 -19.01 -15.87 9.36
C ASP A 67 -17.86 -16.47 10.20
N ASN A 68 -17.67 -17.81 10.15
CA ASN A 68 -16.52 -18.50 10.72
C ASN A 68 -15.37 -18.59 9.71
N GLN A 69 -14.44 -17.65 9.82
CA GLN A 69 -13.28 -17.53 8.96
C GLN A 69 -11.97 -17.56 9.75
N ILE A 70 -11.00 -18.33 9.26
CA ILE A 70 -9.65 -18.41 9.84
C ILE A 70 -8.67 -17.70 8.89
N THR A 71 -8.34 -16.45 9.19
CA THR A 71 -7.42 -15.64 8.39
C THR A 71 -6.07 -15.49 9.09
N PHE A 72 -4.95 -15.60 8.37
CA PHE A 72 -3.61 -15.39 8.94
C PHE A 72 -2.60 -15.00 7.86
N LEU A 73 -1.45 -14.47 8.29
CA LEU A 73 -0.31 -14.22 7.40
C LEU A 73 0.56 -15.47 7.35
N LEU A 74 0.84 -15.98 6.15
CA LEU A 74 1.85 -17.00 5.91
C LEU A 74 3.07 -16.34 5.25
N ASN A 75 4.18 -16.30 5.99
CA ASN A 75 5.46 -15.84 5.46
C ASN A 75 6.09 -16.94 4.58
N PHE A 76 6.84 -16.53 3.58
CA PHE A 76 7.49 -17.44 2.63
C PHE A 76 8.66 -18.25 3.18
N ASP A 77 9.09 -17.94 4.40
CA ASP A 77 10.01 -18.72 5.23
C ASP A 77 9.28 -19.77 6.10
N LYS A 78 7.96 -19.95 5.89
CA LYS A 78 7.07 -20.85 6.63
C LYS A 78 6.87 -20.47 8.10
N THR A 79 6.99 -19.19 8.43
CA THR A 79 6.47 -18.64 9.68
C THR A 79 5.07 -18.06 9.47
N GLN A 80 4.33 -17.85 10.56
CA GLN A 80 2.99 -17.26 10.50
C GLN A 80 2.86 -16.03 11.39
N GLY A 81 1.95 -15.14 10.99
CA GLY A 81 1.61 -13.93 11.72
C GLY A 81 0.10 -13.71 11.79
N GLN A 82 -0.30 -12.75 12.60
CA GLN A 82 -1.68 -12.29 12.69
C GLN A 82 -1.81 -10.96 11.95
N LEU A 83 -2.97 -10.71 11.32
CA LEU A 83 -3.22 -9.43 10.69
C LEU A 83 -3.37 -8.33 11.75
N PRO A 84 -3.00 -7.08 11.43
CA PRO A 84 -3.27 -5.95 12.30
C PRO A 84 -4.76 -5.85 12.66
N ASN A 85 -5.06 -5.55 13.93
CA ASN A 85 -6.42 -5.37 14.45
C ASN A 85 -7.35 -6.59 14.36
N GLN A 86 -6.80 -7.78 14.05
CA GLN A 86 -7.57 -9.01 14.04
C GLN A 86 -7.89 -9.48 15.47
N LYS A 87 -9.08 -10.06 15.66
CA LYS A 87 -9.42 -10.73 16.93
C LYS A 87 -8.46 -11.89 17.17
N LYS A 88 -8.12 -12.13 18.45
CA LYS A 88 -7.32 -13.31 18.83
C LYS A 88 -8.02 -14.58 18.36
N TYR A 89 -7.22 -15.51 17.86
CA TYR A 89 -7.67 -16.85 17.50
C TYR A 89 -8.20 -17.59 18.73
N THR A 90 -9.15 -18.49 18.50
CA THR A 90 -9.46 -19.54 19.47
C THR A 90 -8.30 -20.54 19.55
N ASN A 91 -8.30 -21.41 20.57
CA ASN A 91 -7.30 -22.47 20.69
C ASN A 91 -7.33 -23.39 19.46
N LEU A 92 -8.53 -23.79 19.04
CA LEU A 92 -8.75 -24.62 17.85
C LEU A 92 -8.17 -23.96 16.58
N GLN A 93 -8.50 -22.69 16.33
CA GLN A 93 -7.97 -21.96 15.18
C GLN A 93 -6.44 -21.86 15.21
N SER A 94 -5.85 -21.69 16.40
CA SER A 94 -4.40 -21.64 16.56
C SER A 94 -3.72 -22.97 16.23
N GLU A 95 -4.35 -24.09 16.59
CA GLU A 95 -3.87 -25.44 16.27
C GLU A 95 -3.97 -25.72 14.76
N ILE A 96 -5.12 -25.41 14.15
CA ILE A 96 -5.33 -25.50 12.69
C ILE A 96 -4.24 -24.73 11.94
N ILE A 97 -4.01 -23.46 12.28
CA ILE A 97 -3.00 -22.62 11.62
C ILE A 97 -1.61 -23.25 11.78
N LYS A 98 -1.25 -23.66 13.01
CA LYS A 98 0.07 -24.22 13.30
C LYS A 98 0.34 -25.50 12.52
N ASN A 99 -0.63 -26.40 12.46
CA ASN A 99 -0.49 -27.68 11.76
C ASN A 99 -0.53 -27.50 10.24
N PHE A 100 -1.37 -26.61 9.72
CA PHE A 100 -1.35 -26.26 8.31
C PHE A 100 0.03 -25.74 7.87
N VAL A 101 0.61 -24.79 8.61
CA VAL A 101 1.93 -24.21 8.29
C VAL A 101 3.03 -25.27 8.39
N LYS A 102 2.99 -26.11 9.43
CA LYS A 102 3.96 -27.21 9.64
C LYS A 102 3.94 -28.22 8.49
N ASN A 103 2.74 -28.55 7.99
CA ASN A 103 2.53 -29.55 6.96
C ASN A 103 2.39 -28.95 5.55
N LEU A 104 2.74 -27.67 5.37
CA LEU A 104 2.58 -26.96 4.10
C LEU A 104 3.36 -27.64 2.98
N GLN A 105 2.62 -28.11 1.96
CA GLN A 105 3.15 -28.75 0.76
C GLN A 105 4.06 -27.78 -0.01
N LYS A 106 5.13 -28.31 -0.60
CA LYS A 106 6.14 -27.51 -1.30
C LYS A 106 5.55 -26.86 -2.55
N GLU A 107 4.71 -27.60 -3.27
CA GLU A 107 4.05 -27.20 -4.51
C GLU A 107 3.10 -26.02 -4.25
N LEU A 108 2.35 -26.08 -3.15
CA LEU A 108 1.46 -24.99 -2.75
C LEU A 108 2.24 -23.72 -2.36
N LEU A 109 3.37 -23.85 -1.65
CA LEU A 109 4.24 -22.71 -1.36
C LEU A 109 4.84 -22.09 -2.64
N ILE A 110 5.19 -22.92 -3.63
CA ILE A 110 5.66 -22.44 -4.94
C ILE A 110 4.55 -21.64 -5.64
N LEU A 111 3.32 -22.15 -5.65
CA LEU A 111 2.16 -21.47 -6.21
C LEU A 111 1.95 -20.10 -5.56
N PHE A 112 2.02 -20.01 -4.23
CA PHE A 112 1.89 -18.73 -3.53
C PHE A 112 2.98 -17.72 -3.90
N LYS A 113 4.23 -18.17 -4.04
CA LYS A 113 5.35 -17.31 -4.47
C LYS A 113 5.18 -16.82 -5.92
N GLN A 114 4.66 -17.68 -6.80
CA GLN A 114 4.36 -17.31 -8.18
C GLN A 114 3.28 -16.22 -8.21
N ARG A 115 2.14 -16.44 -7.57
CA ARG A 115 1.02 -15.48 -7.52
C ARG A 115 1.40 -14.16 -6.86
N TYR A 116 2.25 -14.21 -5.84
CA TYR A 116 2.84 -13.01 -5.25
C TYR A 116 3.60 -12.17 -6.27
N THR A 117 4.44 -12.82 -7.10
CA THR A 117 5.20 -12.12 -8.15
C THR A 117 4.27 -11.52 -9.19
N GLU A 118 3.24 -12.26 -9.60
CA GLU A 118 2.19 -11.79 -10.51
C GLU A 118 1.42 -10.60 -9.93
N ALA A 119 1.14 -10.59 -8.62
CA ALA A 119 0.48 -9.50 -7.91
C ALA A 119 1.28 -8.19 -7.96
N LYS A 120 2.60 -8.28 -7.74
CA LYS A 120 3.50 -7.12 -7.81
C LYS A 120 3.59 -6.59 -9.23
N ALA A 121 3.74 -7.48 -10.21
CA ALA A 121 3.74 -7.11 -11.62
C ALA A 121 2.39 -6.46 -12.03
N PHE A 122 1.26 -6.95 -11.50
CA PHE A 122 -0.05 -6.36 -11.71
C PHE A 122 -0.12 -4.93 -11.18
N GLY A 123 0.29 -4.67 -9.94
CA GLY A 123 0.28 -3.32 -9.37
C GLY A 123 1.19 -2.36 -10.13
N GLU A 124 2.34 -2.82 -10.63
CA GLU A 124 3.19 -1.99 -11.51
C GLU A 124 2.43 -1.51 -12.77
N LYS A 125 1.48 -2.31 -13.28
CA LYS A 125 0.61 -1.92 -14.42
C LYS A 125 -0.60 -1.09 -13.98
N ASP A 126 -1.16 -1.36 -12.81
CA ASP A 126 -2.35 -0.70 -12.24
C ASP A 126 -2.06 -0.14 -10.83
N PRO A 127 -1.42 1.03 -10.70
CA PRO A 127 -1.11 1.62 -9.39
C PRO A 127 -2.34 1.83 -8.50
N MET A 128 -3.54 2.00 -9.08
CA MET A 128 -4.79 2.08 -8.33
C MET A 128 -5.16 0.78 -7.59
N SER A 129 -4.40 -0.30 -7.75
CA SER A 129 -4.59 -1.54 -6.98
C SER A 129 -4.05 -1.46 -5.55
N TYR A 130 -3.13 -0.55 -5.26
CA TYR A 130 -2.51 -0.39 -3.94
C TYR A 130 -2.49 1.05 -3.42
N LEU A 131 -2.77 2.05 -4.27
CA LEU A 131 -2.88 3.43 -3.84
C LEU A 131 -4.16 3.65 -3.04
N ILE A 132 -4.01 4.34 -1.90
CA ILE A 132 -5.09 4.64 -0.98
C ILE A 132 -5.04 6.14 -0.69
N LEU A 133 -6.20 6.80 -0.72
CA LEU A 133 -6.32 8.19 -0.32
C LEU A 133 -6.41 8.28 1.20
N GLU A 134 -5.32 8.73 1.83
CA GLU A 134 -5.25 9.00 3.26
C GLU A 134 -4.99 10.50 3.46
N PRO A 135 -5.84 11.23 4.22
CA PRO A 135 -5.65 12.66 4.42
C PRO A 135 -4.27 13.01 4.98
N GLY A 136 -3.55 13.91 4.31
CA GLY A 136 -2.23 14.37 4.74
C GLY A 136 -1.09 13.45 4.33
N ARG A 137 -1.37 12.38 3.58
CA ARG A 137 -0.35 11.48 3.06
C ARG A 137 0.17 11.97 1.72
N TYR A 138 1.48 12.12 1.65
CA TYR A 138 2.19 12.32 0.39
C TYR A 138 2.67 10.96 -0.13
N VAL A 139 2.44 10.71 -1.41
CA VAL A 139 2.83 9.48 -2.10
C VAL A 139 3.93 9.81 -3.10
N ASN A 140 5.00 9.01 -3.10
CA ASN A 140 6.11 9.18 -4.03
C ASN A 140 5.61 9.10 -5.48
N TYR A 141 6.14 9.96 -6.36
CA TYR A 141 5.74 9.99 -7.77
C TYR A 141 5.96 8.66 -8.48
N MET A 142 7.03 7.95 -8.16
CA MET A 142 7.32 6.62 -8.69
C MET A 142 6.31 5.58 -8.21
N GLU A 143 5.76 5.71 -6.99
CA GLU A 143 4.65 4.86 -6.55
C GLU A 143 3.35 5.16 -7.32
N CYS A 144 3.15 6.41 -7.74
CA CYS A 144 2.00 6.80 -8.57
C CYS A 144 2.14 6.34 -10.03
N PHE A 145 3.37 6.37 -10.54
CA PHE A 145 3.71 6.08 -11.93
C PHE A 145 4.96 5.17 -12.02
N PRO A 146 4.85 3.86 -11.72
CA PRO A 146 6.01 2.97 -11.55
C PRO A 146 6.87 2.80 -12.80
N ARG A 147 6.26 3.00 -13.98
CA ARG A 147 6.94 2.91 -15.29
C ARG A 147 7.59 4.21 -15.72
N ASN A 148 7.50 5.27 -14.93
CA ASN A 148 8.18 6.52 -15.22
C ASN A 148 9.70 6.32 -15.14
N THR A 149 10.42 6.72 -16.18
CA THR A 149 11.90 6.60 -16.21
C THR A 149 12.61 7.90 -15.83
N GLU A 150 11.86 8.99 -15.65
CA GLU A 150 12.44 10.28 -15.27
C GLU A 150 12.75 10.34 -13.77
N SER A 151 14.03 10.27 -13.43
CA SER A 151 14.51 10.53 -12.07
C SER A 151 14.86 12.02 -11.86
N LEU A 152 15.12 12.40 -10.61
CA LEU A 152 15.68 13.70 -10.22
C LEU A 152 17.11 13.49 -9.71
N ASN A 153 17.94 12.88 -10.56
CA ASN A 153 19.36 12.69 -10.28
C ASN A 153 20.12 13.97 -10.67
N PHE A 154 21.05 14.41 -9.83
CA PHE A 154 21.85 15.61 -10.08
C PHE A 154 23.23 15.54 -9.43
N SER A 155 24.11 16.45 -9.81
CA SER A 155 25.45 16.56 -9.24
C SER A 155 25.66 17.95 -8.66
N CYS A 156 26.33 18.03 -7.51
CA CYS A 156 26.73 19.27 -6.87
C CYS A 156 28.08 19.04 -6.17
N GLU A 157 29.05 19.95 -6.37
CA GLU A 157 30.38 19.87 -5.74
C GLU A 157 31.05 18.48 -5.92
N GLU A 158 31.04 17.95 -7.15
CA GLU A 158 31.58 16.62 -7.52
C GLU A 158 30.88 15.41 -6.88
N LYS A 159 29.89 15.63 -6.00
CA LYS A 159 29.03 14.59 -5.44
C LYS A 159 27.78 14.41 -6.28
N LYS A 160 27.25 13.20 -6.28
CA LYS A 160 26.00 12.84 -6.94
C LYS A 160 24.91 12.66 -5.88
N TYR A 161 23.71 13.10 -6.24
CA TYR A 161 22.53 13.05 -5.40
C TYR A 161 21.34 12.58 -6.22
N PHE A 162 20.31 12.09 -5.54
CA PHE A 162 18.98 12.01 -6.12
C PHE A 162 17.94 12.59 -5.17
N ALA A 163 16.90 13.15 -5.74
CA ALA A 163 15.72 13.60 -5.00
C ALA A 163 14.52 12.74 -5.35
N GLU A 164 13.65 12.55 -4.37
CA GLU A 164 12.32 11.99 -4.54
C GLU A 164 11.28 13.09 -4.35
N ASP A 165 10.27 13.11 -5.22
CA ASP A 165 9.14 14.02 -5.12
C ASP A 165 7.87 13.24 -4.79
N SER A 166 7.15 13.72 -3.77
CA SER A 166 5.90 13.12 -3.30
C SER A 166 4.76 14.13 -3.31
N TYR A 167 3.54 13.62 -3.53
CA TYR A 167 2.35 14.42 -3.78
C TYR A 167 1.17 13.95 -2.92
N GLU A 168 0.40 14.89 -2.40
CA GLU A 168 -0.92 14.61 -1.81
C GLU A 168 -1.91 14.34 -2.94
N LEU A 169 -2.43 13.12 -2.99
CA LEU A 169 -3.28 12.66 -4.08
C LEU A 169 -4.72 13.16 -3.97
N ASP A 170 -5.23 13.40 -2.76
CA ASP A 170 -6.64 13.71 -2.58
C ASP A 170 -7.02 15.03 -3.30
N PRO A 171 -7.89 15.00 -4.33
CA PRO A 171 -8.25 16.19 -5.10
C PRO A 171 -9.10 17.18 -4.29
N ARG A 172 -9.67 16.74 -3.16
CA ARG A 172 -10.42 17.61 -2.24
C ARG A 172 -9.49 18.49 -1.40
N ILE A 173 -8.19 18.16 -1.35
CA ILE A 173 -7.17 18.93 -0.64
C ILE A 173 -6.48 19.88 -1.63
N GLY A 174 -6.70 21.18 -1.43
CA GLY A 174 -6.14 22.25 -2.26
C GLY A 174 -4.68 22.62 -1.93
N ASN A 175 -3.85 21.67 -1.49
CA ASN A 175 -2.43 21.91 -1.22
C ASN A 175 -1.70 22.29 -2.53
N ARG A 176 -0.69 23.16 -2.46
CA ARG A 176 0.05 23.65 -3.64
C ARG A 176 1.55 23.56 -3.38
N ASP A 177 1.96 22.33 -3.13
CA ASP A 177 3.30 22.01 -2.68
C ASP A 177 3.68 20.58 -3.11
N VAL A 178 4.99 20.31 -3.03
CA VAL A 178 5.61 19.02 -3.28
C VAL A 178 6.55 18.73 -2.12
N ARG A 179 6.52 17.49 -1.60
CA ARG A 179 7.48 17.04 -0.59
C ARG A 179 8.69 16.44 -1.29
N LEU A 180 9.85 17.01 -1.01
CA LEU A 180 11.13 16.53 -1.50
C LEU A 180 11.91 15.81 -0.40
N VAL A 181 12.54 14.71 -0.77
CA VAL A 181 13.51 14.03 0.08
C VAL A 181 14.79 13.81 -0.72
N PHE A 182 15.92 14.22 -0.15
CA PHE A 182 17.23 14.18 -0.81
C PHE A 182 18.09 13.07 -0.24
N TYR A 183 18.81 12.38 -1.11
CA TYR A 183 19.66 11.23 -0.77
C TYR A 183 21.02 11.36 -1.44
N PRO A 184 22.09 10.81 -0.83
CA PRO A 184 23.34 10.62 -1.56
C PRO A 184 23.12 9.57 -2.66
N PHE A 185 23.81 9.70 -3.78
CA PHE A 185 23.77 8.70 -4.83
C PHE A 185 24.74 7.56 -4.49
N GLU A 186 24.23 6.53 -3.82
CA GLU A 186 24.97 5.30 -3.56
C GLU A 186 24.29 4.12 -4.28
N LEU A 187 25.04 3.46 -5.15
CA LEU A 187 24.59 2.21 -5.76
C LEU A 187 24.70 1.13 -4.67
N ASP A 188 23.60 0.40 -4.42
CA ASP A 188 23.52 -0.82 -3.61
C ASP A 188 23.30 -0.71 -2.08
N ASP A 189 23.10 0.48 -1.50
CA ASP A 189 22.67 0.57 -0.09
C ASP A 189 21.13 0.55 0.06
N LYS A 190 20.61 -0.60 0.51
CA LYS A 190 19.18 -0.81 0.78
C LYS A 190 18.64 0.03 1.93
N ASN A 191 19.50 0.64 2.75
CA ASN A 191 19.16 1.46 3.90
C ASN A 191 19.67 2.90 3.76
N LEU A 192 19.75 3.39 2.52
CA LEU A 192 20.06 4.77 2.18
C LEU A 192 19.27 5.74 3.07
N LYS A 193 20.01 6.50 3.88
CA LYS A 193 19.41 7.50 4.76
C LYS A 193 19.22 8.80 3.99
N PRO A 194 18.06 9.44 4.13
CA PRO A 194 17.87 10.77 3.56
C PRO A 194 18.84 11.75 4.23
N ILE A 195 19.37 12.69 3.44
CA ILE A 195 20.18 13.81 3.91
C ILE A 195 19.26 14.81 4.61
N PHE A 196 18.23 15.27 3.90
CA PHE A 196 17.20 16.17 4.42
C PHE A 196 15.90 16.05 3.62
N SER A 197 14.86 16.68 4.14
CA SER A 197 13.57 16.86 3.46
C SER A 197 13.25 18.33 3.31
N HIS A 198 12.51 18.68 2.27
CA HIS A 198 12.16 20.06 1.96
C HIS A 198 10.76 20.13 1.34
N THR A 199 10.07 21.26 1.53
CA THR A 199 8.74 21.50 0.97
C THR A 199 8.82 22.51 -0.16
N TYR A 200 8.72 22.04 -1.40
CA TYR A 200 8.69 22.96 -2.54
C TYR A 200 7.27 23.54 -2.69
N PHE A 201 7.11 24.83 -2.42
CA PHE A 201 5.85 25.53 -2.67
C PHE A 201 5.78 26.08 -4.10
N PHE A 202 4.62 25.96 -4.75
CA PHE A 202 4.38 26.65 -6.02
C PHE A 202 4.24 28.17 -5.85
N ASP A 203 3.80 28.61 -4.68
CA ASP A 203 3.80 30.02 -4.28
C ASP A 203 5.23 30.48 -3.96
N GLU A 204 5.69 31.53 -4.63
CA GLU A 204 7.07 32.00 -4.54
C GLU A 204 7.44 32.54 -3.15
N ASN A 205 6.53 33.26 -2.48
CA ASN A 205 6.81 33.80 -1.16
C ASN A 205 6.94 32.69 -0.12
N LYS A 206 6.04 31.70 -0.16
CA LYS A 206 6.13 30.52 0.72
C LYS A 206 7.37 29.69 0.44
N ARG A 207 7.75 29.56 -0.84
CA ARG A 207 8.97 28.86 -1.22
C ARG A 207 10.20 29.58 -0.67
N ALA A 208 10.31 30.89 -0.84
CA ALA A 208 11.41 31.67 -0.29
C ALA A 208 11.51 31.58 1.25
N GLU A 209 10.37 31.57 1.95
CA GLU A 209 10.34 31.37 3.41
C GLU A 209 10.83 29.97 3.81
N GLU A 210 10.44 28.92 3.09
CA GLU A 210 10.88 27.56 3.34
C GLU A 210 12.38 27.36 3.00
N ASP A 211 12.83 27.88 1.86
CA ASP A 211 14.22 27.85 1.42
C ASP A 211 15.13 28.53 2.45
N GLY A 212 14.67 29.64 3.06
CA GLY A 212 15.39 30.38 4.09
C GLY A 212 15.61 29.60 5.41
N LYS A 213 14.97 28.44 5.59
CA LYS A 213 15.18 27.56 6.75
C LYS A 213 16.34 26.58 6.55
N LEU A 214 16.86 26.46 5.32
CA LEU A 214 17.93 25.54 4.99
C LEU A 214 19.29 26.05 5.48
N GLY A 215 20.17 25.13 5.88
CA GLY A 215 21.57 25.43 6.12
C GLY A 215 22.33 25.63 4.81
N ALA A 216 23.61 25.98 4.91
CA ALA A 216 24.44 26.24 3.73
C ALA A 216 24.60 24.99 2.83
N GLU A 217 24.77 23.81 3.44
CA GLU A 217 24.91 22.55 2.70
C GLU A 217 23.62 22.15 1.99
N GLU A 218 22.47 22.19 2.68
CA GLU A 218 21.17 21.86 2.10
C GLU A 218 20.77 22.85 1.00
N SER A 219 21.09 24.14 1.19
CA SER A 219 20.87 25.17 0.17
C SER A 219 21.69 24.91 -1.09
N ASN A 220 22.96 24.50 -0.95
CA ASN A 220 23.80 24.13 -2.09
C ASN A 220 23.24 22.90 -2.83
N ILE A 221 22.77 21.89 -2.10
CA ILE A 221 22.15 20.69 -2.70
C ILE A 221 20.87 21.05 -3.46
N LEU A 222 19.98 21.87 -2.87
CA LEU A 222 18.75 22.31 -3.53
C LEU A 222 19.05 23.16 -4.79
N LEU A 223 20.07 24.02 -4.72
CA LEU A 223 20.53 24.79 -5.87
C LEU A 223 21.05 23.88 -6.98
N GLY A 224 21.81 22.84 -6.64
CA GLY A 224 22.29 21.83 -7.59
C GLY A 224 21.17 21.12 -8.34
N LEU A 225 20.07 20.76 -7.64
CA LEU A 225 18.87 20.21 -8.27
C LEU A 225 18.26 21.23 -9.25
N THR A 226 18.08 22.47 -8.82
CA THR A 226 17.45 23.53 -9.62
C THR A 226 18.26 23.87 -10.88
N GLN A 227 19.59 23.87 -10.78
CA GLN A 227 20.49 24.09 -11.91
C GLN A 227 20.49 22.90 -12.89
N THR A 228 20.41 21.68 -12.38
CA THR A 228 20.40 20.46 -13.20
C THR A 228 19.07 20.24 -13.91
N VAL A 229 17.97 20.71 -13.31
CA VAL A 229 16.61 20.63 -13.86
C VAL A 229 16.06 22.05 -14.07
N PRO A 230 16.45 22.75 -15.15
CA PRO A 230 16.08 24.16 -15.35
C PRO A 230 14.57 24.42 -15.41
N ASP A 231 13.77 23.41 -15.77
CA ASP A 231 12.30 23.45 -15.85
C ASP A 231 11.61 22.82 -14.63
N LEU A 232 12.30 22.75 -13.48
CA LEU A 232 11.84 22.07 -12.26
C LEU A 232 10.41 22.47 -11.86
N PHE A 233 10.08 23.76 -11.95
CA PHE A 233 8.75 24.27 -11.64
C PHE A 233 7.66 23.64 -12.53
N GLU A 234 7.87 23.64 -13.86
CA GLU A 234 6.89 23.06 -14.79
C GLU A 234 6.84 21.53 -14.66
N LYS A 235 7.98 20.89 -14.38
CA LYS A 235 8.02 19.44 -14.08
C LYS A 235 7.18 19.10 -12.86
N PHE A 236 7.40 19.76 -11.72
CA PHE A 236 6.60 19.55 -10.50
C PHE A 236 5.13 19.90 -10.69
N LYS A 237 4.83 20.97 -11.42
CA LYS A 237 3.45 21.35 -11.73
C LYS A 237 2.74 20.32 -12.60
N LYS A 238 3.43 19.73 -13.57
CA LYS A 238 2.91 18.61 -14.39
C LYS A 238 2.63 17.39 -13.51
N ARG A 239 3.61 16.97 -12.71
CA ARG A 239 3.50 15.80 -11.83
C ARG A 239 2.42 15.96 -10.76
N TYR A 240 2.30 17.14 -10.16
CA TYR A 240 1.21 17.50 -9.24
C TYR A 240 -0.16 17.33 -9.90
N LYS A 241 -0.35 17.83 -11.12
CA LYS A 241 -1.62 17.67 -11.86
C LYS A 241 -1.91 16.20 -12.13
N GLN A 242 -0.91 15.42 -12.55
CA GLN A 242 -1.07 13.98 -12.78
C GLN A 242 -1.46 13.23 -11.50
N ALA A 243 -0.84 13.57 -10.36
CA ALA A 243 -1.16 13.02 -9.06
C ALA A 243 -2.60 13.34 -8.62
N LYS A 244 -3.05 14.59 -8.82
CA LYS A 244 -4.45 14.98 -8.53
C LYS A 244 -5.46 14.26 -9.43
N LEU A 245 -5.17 14.11 -10.73
CA LEU A 245 -6.02 13.34 -11.66
C LEU A 245 -6.13 11.87 -11.23
N LEU A 246 -5.00 11.25 -10.84
CA LEU A 246 -5.01 9.90 -10.29
C LEU A 246 -5.85 9.81 -9.01
N GLY A 247 -5.78 10.83 -8.15
CA GLY A 247 -6.65 10.96 -6.98
C GLY A 247 -8.14 11.08 -7.33
N GLU A 248 -8.50 11.83 -8.37
CA GLU A 248 -9.88 11.88 -8.87
C GLU A 248 -10.37 10.50 -9.32
N ASP A 249 -9.53 9.74 -10.02
CA ASP A 249 -9.87 8.40 -10.47
C ASP A 249 -10.02 7.42 -9.30
N LEU A 250 -9.19 7.55 -8.25
CA LEU A 250 -9.36 6.82 -6.99
C LEU A 250 -10.69 7.17 -6.29
N VAL A 251 -11.08 8.45 -6.26
CA VAL A 251 -12.38 8.87 -5.71
C VAL A 251 -13.54 8.28 -6.52
N LYS A 252 -13.47 8.33 -7.86
CA LYS A 252 -14.52 7.80 -8.77
C LYS A 252 -14.64 6.28 -8.69
N ALA A 253 -13.53 5.57 -8.60
CA ALA A 253 -13.52 4.13 -8.43
C ALA A 253 -14.18 3.70 -7.10
N GLY A 254 -14.29 4.63 -6.15
CA GLY A 254 -14.82 4.41 -4.82
C GLY A 254 -13.91 3.50 -3.99
N PRO A 255 -14.29 3.22 -2.73
CA PRO A 255 -13.70 2.10 -2.01
C PRO A 255 -13.93 0.85 -2.86
N LYS A 256 -12.86 0.24 -3.37
CA LYS A 256 -12.91 -1.11 -3.94
C LYS A 256 -13.05 -2.11 -2.78
N THR A 257 -14.12 -1.98 -2.00
CA THR A 257 -14.41 -2.92 -0.93
C THR A 257 -14.76 -4.25 -1.59
N PRO A 258 -14.08 -5.35 -1.27
CA PRO A 258 -14.72 -6.65 -1.42
C PRO A 258 -16.05 -6.55 -0.65
N LYS A 259 -17.16 -6.87 -1.32
CA LYS A 259 -18.44 -7.02 -0.63
C LYS A 259 -18.25 -8.14 0.37
N PHE A 260 -18.05 -7.83 1.64
CA PHE A 260 -18.33 -8.78 2.69
C PHE A 260 -19.84 -9.04 2.62
N GLU A 261 -20.25 -10.29 2.38
CA GLU A 261 -21.65 -10.71 2.41
C GLU A 261 -22.23 -10.80 3.84
N GLY A 262 -21.60 -10.15 4.82
CA GLY A 262 -22.12 -9.96 6.17
C GLY A 262 -22.97 -8.68 6.28
N LYS A 263 -24.12 -8.76 6.96
CA LYS A 263 -24.93 -7.56 7.31
C LYS A 263 -24.13 -6.65 8.25
N ILE A 264 -23.52 -5.60 7.71
CA ILE A 264 -22.81 -4.57 8.48
C ILE A 264 -23.79 -3.89 9.44
N LYS A 265 -23.51 -3.95 10.75
CA LYS A 265 -24.38 -3.33 11.75
C LYS A 265 -24.09 -1.82 11.81
N PRO A 266 -25.09 -0.98 12.14
CA PRO A 266 -24.95 0.49 12.16
C PRO A 266 -23.76 1.03 12.99
N ASN A 267 -23.34 0.33 14.03
CA ASN A 267 -22.26 0.76 14.91
C ASN A 267 -20.89 0.18 14.56
N ASP A 268 -20.80 -0.75 13.62
CA ASP A 268 -19.54 -1.37 13.21
C ASP A 268 -18.63 -0.32 12.54
N PRO A 269 -17.30 -0.50 12.56
CA PRO A 269 -16.40 0.34 11.78
C PRO A 269 -16.83 0.38 10.31
N CYS A 270 -16.80 1.56 9.70
CA CYS A 270 -17.15 1.71 8.28
C CYS A 270 -16.18 0.86 7.45
N PRO A 271 -16.68 0.02 6.52
CA PRO A 271 -15.84 -0.79 5.63
C PRO A 271 -15.08 0.07 4.61
N CYS A 272 -15.29 1.39 4.61
CA CYS A 272 -14.66 2.38 3.76
C CYS A 272 -13.35 2.95 4.34
N GLY A 273 -12.80 2.31 5.38
CA GLY A 273 -11.55 2.74 6.01
C GLY A 273 -11.61 4.06 6.81
N SER A 274 -12.73 4.77 6.82
CA SER A 274 -12.83 6.12 7.41
C SER A 274 -12.65 6.22 8.93
N GLY A 275 -12.53 5.09 9.64
CA GLY A 275 -12.47 5.03 11.10
C GLY A 275 -13.78 5.41 11.82
N LYS A 276 -14.82 5.82 11.09
CA LYS A 276 -16.15 6.18 11.63
C LYS A 276 -17.05 4.95 11.73
N LYS A 277 -18.04 4.98 12.63
CA LYS A 277 -19.13 3.98 12.64
C LYS A 277 -19.90 4.01 11.32
N TYR A 278 -20.31 2.85 10.79
CA TYR A 278 -21.01 2.71 9.50
C TYR A 278 -22.20 3.68 9.37
N LYS A 279 -23.02 3.82 10.42
CA LYS A 279 -24.15 4.75 10.47
C LYS A 279 -23.80 6.23 10.37
N LYS A 280 -22.57 6.60 10.75
CA LYS A 280 -22.07 7.98 10.72
C LYS A 280 -21.22 8.26 9.48
N CYS A 281 -21.16 7.31 8.54
CA CYS A 281 -20.39 7.42 7.32
C CYS A 281 -21.22 6.89 6.13
N CYS A 282 -20.91 5.70 5.61
CA CYS A 282 -21.54 5.18 4.40
C CYS A 282 -23.05 4.87 4.52
N ALA A 283 -23.61 4.66 5.72
CA ALA A 283 -25.05 4.41 5.82
C ALA A 283 -25.91 5.66 5.58
N ASN A 284 -25.38 6.85 5.91
CA ASN A 284 -26.09 8.13 5.75
C ASN A 284 -25.76 8.83 4.42
N ASN A 285 -24.73 8.37 3.69
CA ASN A 285 -24.44 8.84 2.32
C ASN A 285 -25.33 8.18 1.26
N LYS A 286 -26.36 7.43 1.65
CA LYS A 286 -27.50 7.12 0.76
C LYS A 286 -28.46 8.32 0.72
N LEU A 287 -28.02 9.45 0.17
CA LEU A 287 -28.93 10.55 -0.16
C LEU A 287 -28.54 11.16 -1.50
N ASN A 288 -29.44 10.89 -2.46
CA ASN A 288 -29.84 11.67 -3.64
C ASN A 288 -28.80 12.03 -4.70
#